data_AF-A0A9W7H1Z6-F1
#
_entry.id   AF-A0A9W7H1Z6-F1
#
_cell.length_a   1.000
_cell.length_b   1.000
_cell.length_c   1.000
_cell.angle_alpha   90.00
_cell.angle_beta   90.00
_cell.angle_gamma   90.00
#
_symmetry.space_group_name_H-M   'P 1'
#
loop_
_entity.id
_entity.type
_entity.pdbx_description
1 polymer ?
#
loop_
_entity_poly.entity_id
_entity_poly.type
_entity_poly.pdbx_seq_one_letter_code
_entity_poly.pdbx_strand_id
1 'polypeptide(L)'
;MDIKIFSWNVQGCGHRRFLTAAKQLLRDNKPDMVIFMEPRISGRKADSVISSLGFPNSHSVEAVGFAGGIWLAWYDTVKVEILLNHFQFIHCRVTAKGDGHSILATAVYASPRSSQRKILWPHLRRLATTIHSPWVLFGDFNATLATLERKGGGATSRPSKDFQAFVFDLGLRDMGYSGPEFTWTKGNTHVRLDRFICNSYWDETFPEASVEHLLRLRSDHRPILLSVGHIVRHSTPGPFRYFTGWQSHEDFERMVRDNWKASTSLSETLSNFAKAADVWNKTTFGYIGTKKKLLMARLRGIQISLASRPSRFLRTLEEELLIELEHLLDQEELLWRQKSRSDWIVEGDRNTRYFHRRATIRKQKHKITSLKLQNGTWCDDDAILQEEATRFYEHLFSRDTSPTDPFTSTVTYPAIHSDIMQRLHEVPSNDEIHDALRAMAPLKSPGWDDLHAEFFQRQWPIVGSSICGMIQTIFRGGNIEPSLNRTVLVLIPKKDNPEAFTDFRPIRLCTVLYKLVTKVIACRLKPLFPLLIGPNQSSFIAGRSIVDNIIINQEAVHSM
;
A
#
# COMPACT_ATOMS: atom_id res chain seq x y z
N MET A 1 -13.14 13.89 -5.89
CA MET A 1 -13.44 14.64 -4.66
C MET A 1 -12.13 15.11 -4.08
N ASP A 2 -11.95 16.42 -3.94
CA ASP A 2 -10.81 17.02 -3.25
C ASP A 2 -11.33 17.77 -2.01
N ILE A 3 -11.06 17.22 -0.82
CA ILE A 3 -11.53 17.75 0.47
C ILE A 3 -10.45 17.55 1.53
N LYS A 4 -10.26 18.57 2.36
CA LYS A 4 -9.47 18.51 3.58
C LYS A 4 -10.35 18.62 4.82
N ILE A 5 -10.27 17.61 5.69
CA ILE A 5 -11.01 17.54 6.97
C ILE A 5 -10.03 17.67 8.13
N PHE A 6 -10.20 18.69 8.95
CA PHE A 6 -9.36 18.98 10.12
C PHE A 6 -10.11 18.64 11.41
N SER A 7 -9.42 18.05 12.38
CA SER A 7 -9.99 17.76 13.70
C SER A 7 -9.03 18.12 14.81
N TRP A 8 -9.53 18.79 15.84
CA TRP A 8 -8.71 19.24 16.95
C TRP A 8 -9.48 19.36 18.27
N ASN A 9 -9.01 18.67 19.31
CA ASN A 9 -9.40 18.94 20.68
C ASN A 9 -8.60 20.15 21.20
N VAL A 10 -9.30 21.25 21.49
CA VAL A 10 -8.67 22.57 21.70
C VAL A 10 -8.50 22.94 23.18
N GLN A 11 -9.13 22.19 24.10
CA GLN A 11 -9.10 22.46 25.55
C GLN A 11 -9.47 23.90 25.94
N GLY A 12 -10.25 24.60 25.11
CA GLY A 12 -10.69 25.98 25.35
C GLY A 12 -10.30 26.97 24.25
N CYS A 13 -11.31 27.60 23.65
CA CYS A 13 -11.13 28.58 22.56
C CYS A 13 -11.09 30.05 23.04
N GLY A 14 -11.26 30.32 24.34
CA GLY A 14 -11.49 31.68 24.86
C GLY A 14 -10.27 32.61 24.90
N HIS A 15 -9.05 32.10 24.72
CA HIS A 15 -7.83 32.89 24.83
C HIS A 15 -7.39 33.50 23.48
N ARG A 16 -7.03 34.79 23.46
CA ARG A 16 -6.53 35.49 22.25
C ARG A 16 -5.35 34.77 21.58
N ARG A 17 -4.41 34.23 22.38
CA ARG A 17 -3.24 33.50 21.88
C ARG A 17 -3.61 32.17 21.19
N PHE A 18 -4.71 31.54 21.59
CA PHE A 18 -5.24 30.36 20.90
C PHE A 18 -5.75 30.75 19.52
N LEU A 19 -6.57 31.80 19.42
CA LEU A 19 -7.12 32.25 18.13
C LEU A 19 -6.03 32.59 17.11
N THR A 20 -4.94 33.23 17.53
CA THR A 20 -3.80 33.50 16.65
C THR A 20 -3.15 32.21 16.13
N ALA A 21 -2.91 31.23 17.00
CA ALA A 21 -2.32 29.94 16.63
C ALA A 21 -3.26 29.13 15.71
N ALA A 22 -4.56 29.10 16.03
CA ALA A 22 -5.56 28.44 15.21
C ALA A 22 -5.64 29.05 13.81
N LYS A 23 -5.66 30.39 13.70
CA LYS A 23 -5.64 31.08 12.40
C LYS A 23 -4.41 30.75 11.56
N GLN A 24 -3.24 30.58 12.19
CA GLN A 24 -2.03 30.19 11.48
C GLN A 24 -2.16 28.77 10.93
N LEU A 25 -2.51 27.79 11.78
CA LEU A 25 -2.68 26.40 11.37
C LEU A 25 -3.73 26.24 10.26
N LEU A 26 -4.87 26.93 10.37
CA LEU A 26 -5.91 26.88 9.36
C LEU A 26 -5.46 27.49 8.04
N ARG A 27 -4.67 28.57 8.07
CA ARG A 27 -4.14 29.22 6.86
C ARG A 27 -3.11 28.35 6.14
N ASP A 28 -2.25 27.67 6.90
CA ASP A 28 -1.19 26.83 6.34
C ASP A 28 -1.76 25.55 5.72
N ASN A 29 -2.79 24.97 6.36
CA ASN A 29 -3.35 23.68 5.96
C ASN A 29 -4.56 23.79 5.02
N LYS A 30 -5.24 24.94 5.02
CA LYS A 30 -6.43 25.27 4.21
C LYS A 30 -7.51 24.17 4.23
N PRO A 31 -8.05 23.79 5.41
CA PRO A 31 -9.08 22.78 5.48
C PRO A 31 -10.44 23.32 4.99
N ASP A 32 -11.22 22.46 4.33
CA ASP A 32 -12.58 22.77 3.90
C ASP A 32 -13.58 22.67 5.05
N MET A 33 -13.33 21.72 5.94
CA MET A 33 -14.17 21.41 7.09
C MET A 33 -13.31 21.19 8.33
N VAL A 34 -13.76 21.72 9.46
CA VAL A 34 -13.04 21.70 10.73
C VAL A 34 -13.94 21.28 11.87
N ILE A 35 -13.43 20.44 12.76
CA ILE A 35 -14.05 20.14 14.04
C ILE A 35 -13.17 20.61 15.19
N PHE A 36 -13.81 21.35 16.11
CA PHE A 36 -13.25 21.71 17.40
C PHE A 36 -13.97 20.98 18.53
N MET A 37 -13.21 20.33 19.39
CA MET A 37 -13.71 19.58 20.55
C MET A 37 -13.22 20.24 21.84
N GLU A 38 -14.02 20.22 22.90
CA GLU A 38 -13.79 20.97 24.14
C GLU A 38 -13.50 22.48 23.94
N PRO A 39 -14.36 23.23 23.23
CA PRO A 39 -14.17 24.67 23.05
C PRO A 39 -14.34 25.48 24.36
N ARG A 40 -15.00 24.92 25.38
CA ARG A 40 -15.25 25.52 26.72
C ARG A 40 -15.87 26.93 26.71
N ILE A 41 -16.54 27.27 25.61
CA ILE A 41 -17.35 28.47 25.44
C ILE A 41 -18.63 28.05 24.71
N SER A 42 -19.73 28.76 24.94
CA SER A 42 -21.06 28.43 24.41
C SER A 42 -21.83 29.68 23.98
N GLY A 43 -22.94 29.48 23.27
CA GLY A 43 -23.86 30.56 22.86
C GLY A 43 -23.20 31.61 21.96
N ARG A 44 -23.63 32.88 22.06
CA ARG A 44 -23.17 33.96 21.14
C ARG A 44 -21.65 34.15 21.07
N LYS A 45 -20.95 33.83 22.17
CA LYS A 45 -19.49 33.90 22.21
C LYS A 45 -18.84 32.81 21.35
N ALA A 46 -19.48 31.65 21.24
CA ALA A 46 -19.08 30.59 20.32
C ALA A 46 -19.15 31.05 18.87
N ASP A 47 -20.31 31.58 18.47
CA ASP A 47 -20.55 32.05 17.10
C ASP A 47 -19.57 33.15 16.70
N SER A 48 -19.31 34.10 17.61
CA SER A 48 -18.33 35.16 17.41
C SER A 48 -16.91 34.61 17.20
N VAL A 49 -16.51 33.61 17.98
CA VAL A 49 -15.19 32.98 17.83
C VAL A 49 -15.08 32.23 16.50
N ILE A 50 -16.08 31.42 16.13
CA ILE A 50 -16.09 30.68 14.86
C ILE A 50 -16.03 31.64 13.67
N SER A 51 -16.85 32.69 13.70
CA SER A 51 -16.84 33.75 12.68
C SER A 51 -15.47 34.43 12.61
N SER A 52 -14.83 34.70 13.75
CA SER A 52 -13.49 35.31 13.79
C SER A 52 -12.40 34.43 13.18
N LEU A 53 -12.58 33.10 13.17
CA LEU A 53 -11.69 32.13 12.51
C LEU A 53 -11.92 32.08 10.99
N GLY A 54 -12.97 32.74 10.48
CA GLY A 54 -13.23 32.93 9.06
C GLY A 54 -14.17 31.89 8.44
N PHE A 55 -14.87 31.08 9.23
CA PHE A 55 -15.81 30.10 8.70
C PHE A 55 -17.19 30.75 8.45
N PRO A 56 -17.74 30.64 7.22
CA PRO A 56 -19.07 31.18 6.90
C PRO A 56 -20.20 30.34 7.50
N ASN A 57 -19.97 29.04 7.69
CA ASN A 57 -20.99 28.11 8.16
C ASN A 57 -20.51 27.33 9.39
N SER A 58 -21.42 27.04 10.32
CA SER A 58 -21.12 26.20 11.47
C SER A 58 -22.34 25.55 12.10
N HIS A 59 -22.11 24.51 12.88
CA HIS A 59 -23.09 23.79 13.68
C HIS A 59 -22.44 23.32 14.98
N SER A 60 -23.14 23.46 16.11
CA SER A 60 -22.60 23.10 17.42
C SER A 60 -23.53 22.14 18.18
N VAL A 61 -22.92 21.20 18.89
CA VAL A 61 -23.56 20.45 19.97
C VAL A 61 -22.98 20.98 21.28
N GLU A 62 -23.82 21.65 22.06
CA GLU A 62 -23.42 22.34 23.29
C GLU A 62 -22.92 21.38 24.37
N ALA A 63 -22.02 21.89 25.20
CA ALA A 63 -21.51 21.14 26.35
C ALA A 63 -22.58 21.05 27.46
N VAL A 64 -22.59 19.94 28.20
CA VAL A 64 -23.37 19.80 29.44
C VAL A 64 -22.42 20.01 30.61
N GLY A 65 -22.48 21.21 31.21
CA GLY A 65 -21.50 21.64 32.22
C GLY A 65 -20.11 21.83 31.62
N PHE A 66 -19.09 21.23 32.21
CA PHE A 66 -17.70 21.26 31.70
C PHE A 66 -17.38 20.12 30.70
N ALA A 67 -18.34 19.27 30.38
CA ALA A 67 -18.14 18.09 29.55
C ALA A 67 -18.90 18.21 28.22
N GLY A 68 -18.19 18.00 27.10
CA GLY A 68 -18.76 18.05 25.76
C GLY A 68 -18.35 19.30 24.99
N GLY A 69 -19.17 19.68 24.03
CA GLY A 69 -18.87 20.75 23.08
C GLY A 69 -18.18 20.18 21.84
N ILE A 70 -18.95 20.04 20.77
CA ILE A 70 -18.45 19.68 19.44
C ILE A 70 -18.90 20.77 18.49
N TRP A 71 -17.95 21.47 17.89
CA TRP A 71 -18.24 22.46 16.86
C TRP A 71 -17.77 21.95 15.53
N LEU A 72 -18.65 21.98 14.55
CA LEU A 72 -18.39 21.70 13.16
C LEU A 72 -18.46 23.02 12.40
N ALA A 73 -17.40 23.41 11.70
CA ALA A 73 -17.34 24.63 10.90
C ALA A 73 -16.78 24.32 9.51
N TRP A 74 -17.26 25.01 8.47
CA TRP A 74 -16.85 24.71 7.09
C TRP A 74 -16.97 25.92 6.16
N TYR A 75 -16.18 25.88 5.09
CA TYR A 75 -16.24 26.85 3.99
C TYR A 75 -17.28 26.45 2.95
N ASP A 76 -17.64 27.40 2.08
CA ASP A 76 -18.58 27.16 0.98
C ASP A 76 -18.03 26.23 -0.11
N THR A 77 -16.79 25.76 -0.01
CA THR A 77 -16.22 24.72 -0.88
C THR A 77 -16.92 23.37 -0.71
N VAL A 78 -17.55 23.14 0.44
CA VAL A 78 -18.32 21.93 0.75
C VAL A 78 -19.73 22.27 1.20
N LYS A 79 -20.68 21.38 0.88
CA LYS A 79 -22.02 21.39 1.46
C LYS A 79 -22.09 20.33 2.56
N VAL A 80 -22.42 20.75 3.77
CA VAL A 80 -22.58 19.87 4.93
C VAL A 80 -24.06 19.81 5.32
N GLU A 81 -24.61 18.60 5.37
CA GLU A 81 -25.97 18.31 5.81
C GLU A 81 -25.90 17.51 7.13
N ILE A 82 -26.38 18.08 8.22
CA ILE A 82 -26.39 17.43 9.53
C ILE A 82 -27.51 16.38 9.55
N LEU A 83 -27.16 15.13 9.80
CA LEU A 83 -28.10 14.00 9.78
C LEU A 83 -28.50 13.56 11.19
N LEU A 84 -27.57 13.60 12.14
CA LEU A 84 -27.83 13.21 13.53
C LEU A 84 -26.88 13.92 14.49
N ASN A 85 -27.45 14.45 15.59
CA ASN A 85 -26.70 15.00 16.71
C ASN A 85 -26.73 14.01 17.89
N HIS A 86 -25.58 13.87 18.54
CA HIS A 86 -25.41 13.13 19.77
C HIS A 86 -24.40 13.87 20.65
N PHE A 87 -24.53 13.77 21.97
CA PHE A 87 -23.65 14.48 22.91
C PHE A 87 -22.16 14.05 22.82
N GLN A 88 -21.86 12.96 22.11
CA GLN A 88 -20.50 12.46 21.82
C GLN A 88 -20.17 12.40 20.32
N PHE A 89 -21.09 12.75 19.41
CA PHE A 89 -20.77 12.85 17.99
C PHE A 89 -21.74 13.70 17.17
N ILE A 90 -21.27 14.22 16.04
CA ILE A 90 -22.11 14.80 14.98
C ILE A 90 -21.96 13.93 13.75
N HIS A 91 -23.06 13.42 13.22
CA HIS A 91 -23.10 12.70 11.95
C HIS A 91 -23.66 13.59 10.85
N CYS A 92 -22.94 13.69 9.74
CA CYS A 92 -23.30 14.54 8.62
C CYS A 92 -22.95 13.91 7.27
N ARG A 93 -23.62 14.39 6.23
CA ARG A 93 -23.24 14.15 4.84
C ARG A 93 -22.45 15.36 4.34
N VAL A 94 -21.30 15.11 3.73
CA VAL A 94 -20.43 16.14 3.17
C VAL A 94 -20.37 15.94 1.66
N THR A 95 -20.68 17.00 0.90
CA THR A 95 -20.69 16.98 -0.57
C THR A 95 -19.74 18.05 -1.10
N ALA A 96 -18.76 17.69 -1.93
CA ALA A 96 -17.88 18.66 -2.57
C ALA A 96 -18.63 19.46 -3.65
N LYS A 97 -18.43 20.78 -3.74
CA LYS A 97 -19.14 21.63 -4.72
C LYS A 97 -18.65 21.50 -6.18
N GLY A 98 -17.77 20.55 -6.52
CA GLY A 98 -17.21 20.40 -7.87
C GLY A 98 -17.67 19.17 -8.65
N ASP A 99 -17.78 18.01 -8.00
CA ASP A 99 -18.00 16.72 -8.66
C ASP A 99 -19.25 15.98 -8.18
N GLY A 100 -20.03 16.59 -7.27
CA GLY A 100 -21.25 16.03 -6.70
C GLY A 100 -21.05 14.78 -5.83
N HIS A 101 -19.82 14.36 -5.56
CA HIS A 101 -19.55 13.20 -4.72
C HIS A 101 -19.82 13.55 -3.26
N SER A 102 -20.50 12.63 -2.57
CA SER A 102 -20.83 12.78 -1.16
C SER A 102 -20.25 11.65 -0.33
N ILE A 103 -19.81 12.00 0.87
CA ILE A 103 -19.33 11.08 1.91
C ILE A 103 -20.18 11.23 3.15
N LEU A 104 -20.20 10.19 3.97
CA LEU A 104 -20.69 10.28 5.34
C LEU A 104 -19.52 10.53 6.27
N ALA A 105 -19.68 11.49 7.18
CA ALA A 105 -18.66 11.93 8.12
C ALA A 105 -19.24 11.90 9.53
N THR A 106 -18.49 11.37 10.50
CA THR A 106 -18.90 11.33 11.91
C THR A 106 -17.81 11.90 12.79
N ALA A 107 -18.04 13.13 13.24
CA ALA A 107 -17.17 13.84 14.16
C ALA A 107 -17.39 13.30 15.57
N VAL A 108 -16.42 12.62 16.14
CA VAL A 108 -16.51 11.94 17.44
C VAL A 108 -15.72 12.72 18.49
N TYR A 109 -16.39 13.02 19.60
CA TYR A 109 -15.76 13.39 20.86
C TYR A 109 -16.27 12.43 21.93
N ALA A 110 -15.56 11.32 22.10
CA ALA A 110 -15.92 10.29 23.05
C ALA A 110 -15.58 10.75 24.48
N SER A 111 -16.40 10.40 25.46
CA SER A 111 -16.18 10.81 26.84
C SER A 111 -14.84 10.28 27.38
N PRO A 112 -14.06 11.09 28.12
CA PRO A 112 -12.88 10.60 28.80
C PRO A 112 -13.24 9.60 29.91
N ARG A 113 -14.48 9.62 30.42
CA ARG A 113 -15.00 8.69 31.42
C ARG A 113 -15.47 7.40 30.75
N SER A 114 -14.86 6.27 31.11
CA SER A 114 -15.14 4.96 30.48
C SER A 114 -16.62 4.54 30.55
N SER A 115 -17.31 4.81 31.67
CA SER A 115 -18.73 4.50 31.84
C SER A 115 -19.63 5.24 30.85
N GLN A 116 -19.37 6.53 30.60
CA GLN A 116 -20.11 7.34 29.63
C GLN A 116 -19.69 7.02 28.19
N ARG A 117 -18.40 6.74 27.97
CA ARG A 117 -17.86 6.38 26.65
C ARG A 117 -18.52 5.13 26.09
N LYS A 118 -18.81 4.14 26.94
CA LYS A 118 -19.49 2.89 26.52
C LYS A 118 -20.84 3.11 25.85
N ILE A 119 -21.51 4.23 26.11
CA ILE A 119 -22.79 4.59 25.48
C ILE A 119 -22.60 4.91 23.99
N LEU A 120 -21.42 5.37 23.57
CA LEU A 120 -21.13 5.75 22.18
C LEU A 120 -21.24 4.57 21.20
N TRP A 121 -20.67 3.42 21.56
CA TRP A 121 -20.48 2.31 20.62
C TRP A 121 -21.78 1.70 20.09
N PRO A 122 -22.81 1.43 20.93
CA PRO A 122 -24.09 0.93 20.44
C PRO A 122 -24.79 1.90 19.48
N HIS A 123 -24.66 3.22 19.68
CA HIS A 123 -25.25 4.21 18.79
C HIS A 123 -24.56 4.23 17.42
N LEU A 124 -23.22 4.19 17.40
CA LEU A 124 -22.47 4.12 16.15
C LEU A 124 -22.69 2.79 15.42
N ARG A 125 -22.89 1.67 16.13
CA ARG A 125 -23.24 0.38 15.52
C ARG A 125 -24.60 0.43 14.82
N ARG A 126 -25.62 1.00 15.47
CA ARG A 126 -26.93 1.20 14.83
C ARG A 126 -26.81 2.06 13.58
N LEU A 127 -26.05 3.15 13.66
CA LEU A 127 -25.80 4.00 12.51
C LEU A 127 -25.12 3.25 11.36
N ALA A 128 -24.12 2.41 11.66
CA ALA A 128 -23.41 1.62 10.67
C ALA A 128 -24.32 0.67 9.86
N THR A 129 -25.41 0.17 10.45
CA THR A 129 -26.35 -0.75 9.76
C THR A 129 -27.03 -0.12 8.54
N THR A 130 -27.13 1.21 8.50
CA THR A 130 -27.77 1.95 7.40
C THR A 130 -26.78 2.48 6.37
N ILE A 131 -25.47 2.33 6.61
CA ILE A 131 -24.42 2.96 5.82
C ILE A 131 -23.84 1.98 4.78
N HIS A 132 -24.09 2.31 3.51
CA HIS A 132 -23.65 1.51 2.35
C HIS A 132 -22.80 2.34 1.37
N SER A 133 -22.14 3.38 1.88
CA SER A 133 -21.34 4.34 1.11
C SER A 133 -20.06 4.70 1.87
N PRO A 134 -19.11 5.44 1.25
CA PRO A 134 -17.89 5.89 1.93
C PRO A 134 -18.20 6.62 3.23
N TRP A 135 -17.70 6.07 4.33
CA TRP A 135 -17.93 6.60 5.67
C TRP A 135 -16.63 6.70 6.46
N VAL A 136 -16.43 7.86 7.06
CA VAL A 136 -15.30 8.16 7.94
C VAL A 136 -15.79 8.64 9.30
N LEU A 137 -15.21 8.09 10.36
CA LEU A 137 -15.37 8.57 11.72
C LEU A 137 -14.03 9.14 12.19
N PHE A 138 -14.06 10.24 12.91
CA PHE A 138 -12.83 10.94 13.26
C PHE A 138 -12.98 11.91 14.42
N GLY A 139 -11.86 12.21 15.06
CA GLY A 139 -11.81 13.05 16.26
C GLY A 139 -11.19 12.32 17.43
N ASP A 140 -11.53 12.77 18.64
CA ASP A 140 -10.99 12.25 19.89
C ASP A 140 -11.85 11.09 20.41
N PHE A 141 -11.32 9.87 20.29
CA PHE A 141 -11.99 8.66 20.76
C PHE A 141 -11.76 8.39 22.25
N ASN A 142 -10.86 9.14 22.91
CA ASN A 142 -10.46 8.92 24.30
C ASN A 142 -10.11 7.44 24.62
N ALA A 143 -9.68 6.67 23.61
CA ALA A 143 -9.47 5.24 23.66
C ALA A 143 -8.31 4.83 22.73
N THR A 144 -7.58 3.79 23.12
CA THR A 144 -6.48 3.22 22.33
C THR A 144 -6.83 1.82 21.82
N LEU A 145 -6.31 1.49 20.63
CA LEU A 145 -6.44 0.18 19.98
C LEU A 145 -5.28 -0.76 20.35
N ALA A 146 -4.11 -0.24 20.69
CA ALA A 146 -2.95 -1.04 21.03
C ALA A 146 -2.17 -0.46 22.22
N THR A 147 -1.39 -1.32 22.88
CA THR A 147 -0.56 -0.92 24.04
C THR A 147 0.53 0.07 23.61
N LEU A 148 1.06 -0.08 22.39
CA LEU A 148 2.09 0.79 21.81
C LEU A 148 1.60 2.23 21.58
N GLU A 149 0.29 2.47 21.52
CA GLU A 149 -0.28 3.82 21.36
C GLU A 149 -0.22 4.65 22.65
N ARG A 150 0.55 4.20 23.64
CA ARG A 150 0.81 4.90 24.90
C ARG A 150 2.27 4.75 25.30
N LYS A 151 2.87 5.86 25.71
CA LYS A 151 4.21 5.91 26.31
C LYS A 151 4.18 6.70 27.60
N GLY A 152 4.70 6.12 28.68
CA GLY A 152 4.65 6.70 30.03
C GLY A 152 3.27 6.59 30.71
N GLY A 153 3.22 6.99 31.97
CA GLY A 153 2.05 6.79 32.85
C GLY A 153 2.09 5.45 33.61
N GLY A 154 1.20 5.28 34.59
CA GLY A 154 1.15 4.08 35.43
C GLY A 154 0.81 2.79 34.67
N ALA A 155 1.33 1.65 35.16
CA ALA A 155 1.36 0.33 34.51
C ALA A 155 -0.01 -0.34 34.21
N THR A 156 -1.14 0.32 34.48
CA THR A 156 -2.48 -0.29 34.48
C THR A 156 -3.37 0.06 33.27
N SER A 157 -2.92 0.92 32.36
CA SER A 157 -3.73 1.34 31.20
C SER A 157 -3.67 0.33 30.05
N ARG A 158 -4.60 -0.63 30.01
CA ARG A 158 -4.79 -1.55 28.88
C ARG A 158 -5.56 -0.88 27.72
N PRO A 159 -5.38 -1.35 26.46
CA PRO A 159 -6.20 -0.93 25.33
C PRO A 159 -7.71 -1.09 25.61
N SER A 160 -8.51 -0.26 24.98
CA SER A 160 -9.96 -0.26 25.18
C SER A 160 -10.60 -1.43 24.43
N LYS A 161 -10.87 -2.53 25.13
CA LYS A 161 -11.52 -3.74 24.56
C LYS A 161 -12.80 -3.40 23.78
N ASP A 162 -13.62 -2.52 24.34
CA ASP A 162 -14.89 -2.10 23.76
C ASP A 162 -14.69 -1.36 22.42
N PHE A 163 -13.59 -0.59 22.33
CA PHE A 163 -13.23 0.15 21.11
C PHE A 163 -12.62 -0.78 20.06
N GLN A 164 -11.77 -1.71 20.47
CA GLN A 164 -11.25 -2.77 19.60
C GLN A 164 -12.40 -3.60 19.00
N ALA A 165 -13.35 -4.04 19.83
CA ALA A 165 -14.54 -4.77 19.39
C ALA A 165 -15.38 -3.93 18.43
N PHE A 166 -15.62 -2.65 18.74
CA PHE A 166 -16.34 -1.74 17.84
C PHE A 166 -15.69 -1.63 16.46
N VAL A 167 -14.38 -1.42 16.40
CA VAL A 167 -13.64 -1.32 15.14
C VAL A 167 -13.66 -2.65 14.38
N PHE A 168 -13.44 -3.76 15.09
CA PHE A 168 -13.39 -5.09 14.51
C PHE A 168 -14.74 -5.52 13.93
N ASP A 169 -15.81 -5.44 14.72
CA ASP A 169 -17.15 -5.94 14.35
C ASP A 169 -17.73 -5.19 13.15
N LEU A 170 -17.42 -3.90 13.02
CA LEU A 170 -17.88 -3.08 11.90
C LEU A 170 -16.92 -3.12 10.70
N GLY A 171 -15.83 -3.90 10.78
CA GLY A 171 -14.81 -3.97 9.75
C GLY A 171 -14.14 -2.63 9.46
N LEU A 172 -14.11 -1.73 10.45
CA LEU A 172 -13.51 -0.41 10.32
C LEU A 172 -11.98 -0.52 10.34
N ARG A 173 -11.32 0.44 9.71
CA ARG A 173 -9.87 0.50 9.57
C ARG A 173 -9.35 1.84 10.06
N ASP A 174 -8.34 1.82 10.92
CA ASP A 174 -7.53 3.00 11.24
C ASP A 174 -6.77 3.43 9.97
N MET A 175 -6.92 4.70 9.60
CA MET A 175 -6.32 5.25 8.38
C MET A 175 -4.80 5.40 8.46
N GLY A 176 -4.21 5.19 9.64
CA GLY A 176 -2.79 5.46 9.90
C GLY A 176 -2.54 6.96 10.00
N TYR A 177 -1.27 7.36 9.94
CA TYR A 177 -0.86 8.76 9.98
C TYR A 177 0.59 8.93 9.48
N SER A 178 0.92 10.16 9.07
CA SER A 178 2.29 10.69 9.02
C SER A 178 2.52 11.71 10.14
N GLY A 179 3.77 11.92 10.52
CA GLY A 179 4.14 12.84 11.60
C GLY A 179 4.25 12.18 12.99
N PRO A 180 4.22 12.97 14.08
CA PRO A 180 4.48 12.47 15.44
C PRO A 180 3.49 11.40 15.91
N GLU A 181 3.97 10.34 16.55
CA GLU A 181 3.18 9.17 16.97
C GLU A 181 1.98 9.49 17.89
N PHE A 182 2.18 10.39 18.86
CA PHE A 182 1.17 10.67 19.89
C PHE A 182 0.43 11.98 19.61
N THR A 183 -0.89 11.94 19.75
CA THR A 183 -1.76 13.10 19.57
C THR A 183 -2.03 13.83 20.88
N TRP A 184 -1.99 13.15 22.03
CA TRP A 184 -2.18 13.74 23.35
C TRP A 184 -0.93 13.64 24.23
N THR A 185 -0.68 14.63 25.08
CA THR A 185 0.39 14.56 26.10
C THR A 185 0.08 15.37 27.35
N LYS A 186 0.33 14.78 28.51
CA LYS A 186 0.32 15.46 29.80
C LYS A 186 1.49 14.98 30.68
N GLY A 187 2.38 15.90 31.04
CA GLY A 187 3.64 15.55 31.70
C GLY A 187 4.43 14.53 30.87
N ASN A 188 4.82 13.41 31.50
CA ASN A 188 5.57 12.33 30.84
C ASN A 188 4.67 11.27 30.17
N THR A 189 3.35 11.50 30.12
CA THR A 189 2.41 10.55 29.48
C THR A 189 2.05 11.04 28.09
N HIS A 190 2.25 10.18 27.09
CA HIS A 190 1.94 10.42 25.68
C HIS A 190 1.00 9.33 25.18
N VAL A 191 -0.07 9.71 24.46
CA VAL A 191 -1.11 8.77 24.00
C VAL A 191 -1.65 9.18 22.64
N ARG A 192 -1.98 8.21 21.78
CA ARG A 192 -2.72 8.47 20.52
C ARG A 192 -4.22 8.28 20.75
N LEU A 193 -4.95 9.39 20.91
CA LEU A 193 -6.40 9.41 21.17
C LEU A 193 -7.19 9.86 19.94
N ASP A 194 -6.69 10.87 19.24
CA ASP A 194 -7.26 11.39 18.00
C ASP A 194 -6.89 10.52 16.79
N ARG A 195 -7.88 10.17 15.94
CA ARG A 195 -7.64 9.39 14.70
C ARG A 195 -8.77 9.55 13.68
N PHE A 196 -8.52 9.12 12.45
CA PHE A 196 -9.54 8.84 11.44
C PHE A 196 -9.66 7.31 11.26
N ILE A 197 -10.88 6.81 11.27
CA ILE A 197 -11.23 5.41 10.99
C ILE A 197 -12.28 5.36 9.87
N CYS A 198 -12.17 4.42 8.93
CA CYS A 198 -13.05 4.36 7.77
C CYS A 198 -13.58 2.95 7.50
N ASN A 199 -14.68 2.85 6.75
CA ASN A 199 -15.22 1.58 6.28
C ASN A 199 -14.59 1.14 4.94
N SER A 200 -14.92 -0.06 4.47
CA SER A 200 -14.36 -0.61 3.22
C SER A 200 -14.75 0.20 1.97
N TYR A 201 -15.96 0.77 1.94
CA TYR A 201 -16.41 1.61 0.83
C TYR A 201 -15.53 2.85 0.65
N TRP A 202 -15.02 3.40 1.76
CA TRP A 202 -14.05 4.49 1.73
C TRP A 202 -12.75 4.06 1.04
N ASP A 203 -12.22 2.90 1.39
CA ASP A 203 -10.95 2.39 0.83
C ASP A 203 -11.04 2.16 -0.68
N GLU A 204 -12.18 1.68 -1.16
CA GLU A 204 -12.46 1.48 -2.58
C GLU A 204 -12.55 2.82 -3.34
N THR A 205 -13.11 3.85 -2.71
CA THR A 205 -13.40 5.14 -3.36
C THR A 205 -12.22 6.10 -3.28
N PHE A 206 -11.50 6.14 -2.14
CA PHE A 206 -10.43 7.09 -1.85
C PHE A 206 -9.14 6.38 -1.38
N PRO A 207 -8.53 5.52 -2.22
CA PRO A 207 -7.36 4.73 -1.84
C PRO A 207 -6.11 5.59 -1.56
N GLU A 208 -6.12 6.86 -1.96
CA GLU A 208 -4.99 7.77 -1.81
C GLU A 208 -5.10 8.71 -0.63
N ALA A 209 -6.24 8.68 0.07
CA ALA A 209 -6.48 9.52 1.24
C ALA A 209 -5.40 9.29 2.31
N SER A 210 -4.93 10.36 2.91
CA SER A 210 -3.86 10.33 3.91
C SER A 210 -4.20 11.20 5.10
N VAL A 211 -3.70 10.78 6.26
CA VAL A 211 -3.86 11.50 7.53
C VAL A 211 -2.50 11.99 7.99
N GLU A 212 -2.44 13.24 8.44
CA GLU A 212 -1.25 13.86 9.00
C GLU A 212 -1.51 14.34 10.44
N HIS A 213 -0.54 14.10 11.32
CA HIS A 213 -0.50 14.67 12.66
C HIS A 213 0.26 16.00 12.64
N LEU A 214 -0.46 17.11 12.75
CA LEU A 214 0.06 18.47 12.57
C LEU A 214 0.83 18.99 13.79
N LEU A 215 1.32 20.23 13.77
CA LEU A 215 2.00 20.82 14.92
C LEU A 215 1.02 21.02 16.11
N ARG A 216 1.39 20.50 17.29
CA ARG A 216 0.65 20.76 18.53
C ARG A 216 0.96 22.17 19.04
N LEU A 217 -0.06 23.03 19.08
CA LEU A 217 0.04 24.40 19.59
C LEU A 217 -1.05 24.65 20.64
N ARG A 218 -0.71 25.13 21.83
CA ARG A 218 -1.70 25.66 22.82
C ARG A 218 -2.81 24.70 23.30
N SER A 219 -2.74 23.42 22.95
CA SER A 219 -3.56 22.32 23.49
C SER A 219 -2.63 21.17 23.89
N ASP A 220 -3.09 20.29 24.79
CA ASP A 220 -2.44 19.01 25.06
C ASP A 220 -2.68 18.00 23.93
N HIS A 221 -3.68 18.25 23.09
CA HIS A 221 -3.95 17.52 21.84
C HIS A 221 -3.36 18.20 20.60
N ARG A 222 -2.94 17.35 19.67
CA ARG A 222 -2.41 17.68 18.35
C ARG A 222 -3.55 17.67 17.33
N PRO A 223 -3.65 18.68 16.46
CA PRO A 223 -4.59 18.62 15.35
C PRO A 223 -4.23 17.51 14.37
N ILE A 224 -5.25 16.89 13.78
CA ILE A 224 -5.09 15.88 12.73
C ILE A 224 -5.82 16.33 11.46
N LEU A 225 -5.22 16.08 10.31
CA LEU A 225 -5.71 16.50 9.01
C LEU A 225 -5.85 15.29 8.08
N LEU A 226 -7.05 15.07 7.56
CA LEU A 226 -7.31 14.14 6.47
C LEU A 226 -7.33 14.93 5.16
N SER A 227 -6.55 14.47 4.18
CA SER A 227 -6.62 14.95 2.79
C SER A 227 -7.21 13.86 1.90
N VAL A 228 -8.32 14.17 1.24
CA VAL A 228 -9.06 13.29 0.32
C VAL A 228 -8.96 13.91 -1.06
N GLY A 229 -8.19 13.33 -1.97
CA GLY A 229 -7.99 13.93 -3.30
C GLY A 229 -6.59 13.66 -3.80
N HIS A 230 -6.33 13.98 -5.08
CA HIS A 230 -4.98 13.96 -5.60
C HIS A 230 -4.18 15.01 -4.84
N ILE A 231 -3.34 14.56 -3.89
CA ILE A 231 -2.10 15.28 -3.64
C ILE A 231 -1.48 15.38 -5.03
N VAL A 232 -1.38 16.60 -5.59
CA VAL A 232 -0.66 16.85 -6.83
C VAL A 232 0.82 16.63 -6.53
N ARG A 233 1.18 15.37 -6.31
CA ARG A 233 2.49 14.86 -6.67
C ARG A 233 2.45 14.86 -8.18
N HIS A 234 3.43 15.50 -8.81
CA HIS A 234 3.58 15.46 -10.25
C HIS A 234 3.48 14.00 -10.70
N SER A 235 2.30 13.62 -11.21
CA SER A 235 2.02 12.27 -11.66
C SER A 235 2.80 12.10 -12.94
N THR A 236 4.06 11.72 -12.82
CA THR A 236 4.70 10.97 -13.90
C THR A 236 3.77 9.81 -14.25
N PRO A 237 3.48 9.56 -15.54
CA PRO A 237 2.74 8.38 -15.92
C PRO A 237 3.35 7.18 -15.20
N GLY A 238 2.52 6.43 -14.47
CA GLY A 238 2.98 5.26 -13.74
C GLY A 238 3.74 4.32 -14.70
N PRO A 239 4.78 3.62 -14.23
CA PRO A 239 5.51 2.71 -15.08
C PRO A 239 4.57 1.65 -15.65
N PHE A 240 4.89 1.16 -16.86
CA PHE A 240 4.20 0.03 -17.49
C PHE A 240 3.97 -1.08 -16.47
N ARG A 241 2.76 -1.68 -16.50
CA ARG A 241 2.45 -2.83 -15.67
C ARG A 241 1.88 -3.97 -16.49
N TYR A 242 2.53 -5.12 -16.41
CA TYR A 242 2.05 -6.32 -17.08
C TYR A 242 0.84 -6.88 -16.34
N PHE A 243 -0.24 -7.17 -17.05
CA PHE A 243 -1.40 -7.86 -16.49
C PHE A 243 -1.44 -9.30 -16.98
N THR A 244 -1.36 -10.26 -16.06
CA THR A 244 -1.29 -11.68 -16.40
C THR A 244 -2.55 -12.20 -17.10
N GLY A 245 -3.70 -11.57 -16.85
CA GLY A 245 -4.95 -11.91 -17.53
C GLY A 245 -4.94 -11.61 -19.03
N TRP A 246 -3.98 -10.84 -19.55
CA TRP A 246 -3.82 -10.68 -20.99
C TRP A 246 -3.58 -12.01 -21.71
N GLN A 247 -2.96 -12.99 -21.04
CA GLN A 247 -2.63 -14.28 -21.63
C GLN A 247 -3.84 -15.16 -21.97
N SER A 248 -5.01 -14.89 -21.38
CA SER A 248 -6.24 -15.61 -21.70
C SER A 248 -6.94 -15.05 -22.93
N HIS A 249 -6.48 -13.93 -23.49
CA HIS A 249 -7.07 -13.32 -24.68
C HIS A 249 -6.52 -13.98 -25.94
N GLU A 250 -7.41 -14.34 -26.87
CA GLU A 250 -7.06 -15.07 -28.11
C GLU A 250 -5.98 -14.36 -28.94
N ASP A 251 -6.10 -13.04 -29.10
CA ASP A 251 -5.12 -12.24 -29.85
C ASP A 251 -3.80 -11.98 -29.12
N PHE A 252 -3.64 -12.39 -27.85
CA PHE A 252 -2.45 -12.03 -27.08
C PHE A 252 -1.17 -12.63 -27.68
N GLU A 253 -1.20 -13.90 -28.08
CA GLU A 253 -0.04 -14.55 -28.69
C GLU A 253 0.37 -13.85 -30.00
N ARG A 254 -0.61 -13.47 -30.83
CA ARG A 254 -0.38 -12.69 -32.04
C ARG A 254 0.22 -11.32 -31.71
N MET A 255 -0.32 -10.62 -30.71
CA MET A 255 0.19 -9.33 -30.24
C MET A 255 1.66 -9.45 -29.80
N VAL A 256 2.02 -10.50 -29.05
CA VAL A 256 3.41 -10.77 -28.67
C VAL A 256 4.26 -10.99 -29.91
N ARG A 257 3.85 -11.86 -30.83
CA ARG A 257 4.61 -12.17 -32.06
C ARG A 257 4.87 -10.95 -32.93
N ASP A 258 3.84 -10.11 -33.14
CA ASP A 258 3.91 -8.94 -34.00
C ASP A 258 4.78 -7.82 -33.40
N ASN A 259 4.91 -7.80 -32.06
CA ASN A 259 5.64 -6.74 -31.34
C ASN A 259 6.94 -7.22 -30.68
N TRP A 260 7.25 -8.51 -30.70
CA TRP A 260 8.51 -9.10 -30.27
C TRP A 260 9.45 -9.33 -31.46
N LYS A 261 9.79 -8.24 -32.14
CA LYS A 261 10.73 -8.28 -33.27
C LYS A 261 12.16 -8.20 -32.74
N ALA A 262 13.01 -9.12 -33.20
CA ALA A 262 14.43 -9.11 -32.85
C ALA A 262 15.08 -7.78 -33.33
N SER A 263 15.34 -6.89 -32.39
CA SER A 263 16.21 -5.72 -32.58
C SER A 263 17.67 -6.10 -32.28
N THR A 264 18.60 -5.18 -32.55
CA THR A 264 20.02 -5.34 -32.17
C THR A 264 20.22 -5.48 -30.66
N SER A 265 19.29 -4.97 -29.85
CA SER A 265 19.28 -5.07 -28.39
C SER A 265 17.98 -5.66 -27.86
N LEU A 266 18.06 -6.59 -26.90
CA LEU A 266 16.88 -7.19 -26.28
C LEU A 266 16.15 -6.18 -25.36
N SER A 267 16.90 -5.25 -24.78
CA SER A 267 16.32 -4.12 -24.05
C SER A 267 15.41 -3.24 -24.91
N GLU A 268 15.76 -3.04 -26.17
CA GLU A 268 14.93 -2.28 -27.11
C GLU A 268 13.66 -3.07 -27.45
N THR A 269 13.78 -4.39 -27.66
CA THR A 269 12.63 -5.28 -27.86
C THR A 269 11.67 -5.20 -26.66
N LEU A 270 12.18 -5.26 -25.42
CA LEU A 270 11.38 -5.14 -24.20
C LEU A 270 10.64 -3.79 -24.11
N SER A 271 11.35 -2.70 -24.41
CA SER A 271 10.77 -1.34 -24.37
C SER A 271 9.68 -1.17 -25.43
N ASN A 272 9.90 -1.68 -26.64
CA ASN A 272 8.93 -1.63 -27.74
C ASN A 272 7.70 -2.50 -27.44
N PHE A 273 7.92 -3.71 -26.91
CA PHE A 273 6.84 -4.58 -26.45
C PHE A 273 6.01 -3.91 -25.35
N ALA A 274 6.65 -3.32 -24.33
CA ALA A 274 5.95 -2.63 -23.25
C ALA A 274 5.06 -1.48 -23.75
N LYS A 275 5.55 -0.68 -24.72
CA LYS A 275 4.76 0.38 -25.37
C LYS A 275 3.57 -0.19 -26.13
N ALA A 276 3.78 -1.22 -26.94
CA ALA A 276 2.72 -1.85 -27.71
C ALA A 276 1.66 -2.49 -26.80
N ALA A 277 2.08 -3.16 -25.73
CA ALA A 277 1.21 -3.77 -24.74
C ALA A 277 0.41 -2.72 -23.96
N ASP A 278 0.97 -1.56 -23.63
CA ASP A 278 0.23 -0.47 -22.98
C ASP A 278 -0.88 0.09 -23.89
N VAL A 279 -0.58 0.28 -25.18
CA VAL A 279 -1.58 0.70 -26.18
C VAL A 279 -2.66 -0.37 -26.33
N TRP A 280 -2.26 -1.63 -26.50
CA TRP A 280 -3.18 -2.75 -26.65
C TRP A 280 -4.07 -2.93 -25.41
N ASN A 281 -3.53 -2.75 -24.21
CA ASN A 281 -4.31 -2.78 -22.99
C ASN A 281 -5.41 -1.72 -22.98
N LYS A 282 -5.09 -0.49 -23.39
CA LYS A 282 -6.04 0.62 -23.46
C LYS A 282 -7.13 0.38 -24.52
N THR A 283 -6.76 -0.12 -25.70
CA THR A 283 -7.71 -0.34 -26.80
C THR A 283 -8.58 -1.58 -26.61
N THR A 284 -8.01 -2.66 -26.07
CA THR A 284 -8.67 -3.97 -25.99
C THR A 284 -9.41 -4.15 -24.66
N PHE A 285 -8.80 -3.83 -23.53
CA PHE A 285 -9.39 -4.08 -22.20
C PHE A 285 -9.99 -2.81 -21.60
N GLY A 286 -9.34 -1.66 -21.77
CA GLY A 286 -9.73 -0.42 -21.12
C GLY A 286 -9.78 -0.56 -19.59
N TYR A 287 -10.60 0.27 -18.94
CA TYR A 287 -10.83 0.10 -17.50
C TYR A 287 -11.88 -0.98 -17.24
N ILE A 288 -11.42 -2.14 -16.73
CA ILE A 288 -12.26 -3.33 -16.40
C ILE A 288 -13.50 -2.94 -15.60
N GLY A 289 -13.37 -2.02 -14.64
CA GLY A 289 -14.52 -1.56 -13.82
C GLY A 289 -15.60 -0.81 -14.62
N THR A 290 -15.24 -0.09 -15.68
CA THR A 290 -16.20 0.62 -16.55
C THR A 290 -16.93 -0.38 -17.43
N LYS A 291 -16.21 -1.33 -18.04
CA LYS A 291 -16.82 -2.41 -18.83
C LYS A 291 -17.79 -3.24 -17.98
N LYS A 292 -17.40 -3.59 -16.74
CA LYS A 292 -18.24 -4.34 -15.81
C LYS A 292 -19.53 -3.59 -15.48
N LYS A 293 -19.43 -2.30 -15.12
CA LYS A 293 -20.61 -1.47 -14.86
C LYS A 293 -21.54 -1.39 -16.07
N LEU A 294 -20.99 -1.24 -17.28
CA LEU A 294 -21.77 -1.17 -18.52
C LEU A 294 -22.48 -2.50 -18.81
N LEU A 295 -21.78 -3.63 -18.73
CA LEU A 295 -22.33 -4.97 -18.93
C LEU A 295 -23.44 -5.28 -17.92
N MET A 296 -23.21 -5.01 -16.63
CA MET A 296 -24.23 -5.21 -15.59
C MET A 296 -25.47 -4.32 -15.81
N ALA A 297 -25.28 -3.07 -16.26
CA ALA A 297 -26.39 -2.19 -16.59
C ALA A 297 -27.20 -2.70 -17.81
N ARG A 298 -26.51 -3.22 -18.82
CA ARG A 298 -27.12 -3.79 -20.04
C ARG A 298 -27.89 -5.08 -19.73
N LEU A 299 -27.28 -6.01 -18.98
CA LEU A 299 -27.93 -7.22 -18.48
C LEU A 299 -29.19 -6.90 -17.67
N ARG A 300 -29.11 -5.93 -16.74
CA ARG A 300 -30.27 -5.48 -15.97
C ARG A 300 -31.40 -4.98 -16.87
N GLY A 301 -31.08 -4.17 -17.90
CA GLY A 301 -32.08 -3.69 -18.86
C GLY A 301 -32.75 -4.82 -19.65
N ILE A 302 -31.97 -5.80 -20.10
CA ILE A 302 -32.47 -6.98 -20.81
C ILE A 302 -33.38 -7.82 -19.91
N GLN A 303 -32.97 -8.07 -18.66
CA GLN A 303 -33.75 -8.85 -17.69
C GLN A 303 -35.08 -8.19 -17.34
N ILE A 304 -35.10 -6.86 -17.16
CA ILE A 304 -36.34 -6.09 -16.96
C ILE A 304 -37.27 -6.23 -18.18
N SER A 305 -36.71 -6.15 -19.38
CA SER A 305 -37.47 -6.30 -20.63
C SER A 305 -38.03 -7.72 -20.79
N LEU A 306 -37.23 -8.75 -20.52
CA LEU A 306 -37.61 -10.17 -20.56
C LEU A 306 -38.69 -10.52 -19.53
N ALA A 307 -38.64 -9.92 -18.34
CA ALA A 307 -39.66 -10.07 -17.31
C ALA A 307 -41.02 -9.49 -17.74
N SER A 308 -41.00 -8.44 -18.57
CA SER A 308 -42.22 -7.81 -19.08
C SER A 308 -42.75 -8.50 -20.35
N ARG A 309 -41.85 -8.94 -21.25
CA ARG A 309 -42.21 -9.61 -22.50
C ARG A 309 -41.12 -10.61 -22.91
N PRO A 310 -41.47 -11.91 -23.09
CA PRO A 310 -40.52 -12.89 -23.58
C PRO A 310 -40.01 -12.53 -24.98
N SER A 311 -38.70 -12.64 -25.19
CA SER A 311 -38.05 -12.43 -26.49
C SER A 311 -36.89 -13.39 -26.66
N ARG A 312 -36.91 -14.19 -27.73
CA ARG A 312 -35.84 -15.14 -28.05
C ARG A 312 -34.51 -14.41 -28.31
N PHE A 313 -34.56 -13.31 -29.03
CA PHE A 313 -33.39 -12.47 -29.29
C PHE A 313 -32.76 -11.95 -27.99
N LEU A 314 -33.58 -11.46 -27.06
CA LEU A 314 -33.07 -10.93 -25.79
C LEU A 314 -32.53 -12.03 -24.88
N ARG A 315 -33.05 -13.27 -24.95
CA ARG A 315 -32.49 -14.41 -24.21
C ARG A 315 -31.11 -14.81 -24.73
N THR A 316 -30.94 -14.91 -26.05
CA THR A 316 -29.64 -15.19 -26.65
C THR A 316 -28.62 -14.10 -26.31
N LEU A 317 -29.03 -12.83 -26.37
CA LEU A 317 -28.17 -11.72 -25.96
C LEU A 317 -27.86 -11.73 -24.46
N GLU A 318 -28.79 -12.16 -23.59
CA GLU A 318 -28.52 -12.35 -22.16
C GLU A 318 -27.45 -13.42 -21.94
N GLU A 319 -27.56 -14.58 -22.58
CA GLU A 319 -26.57 -15.67 -22.51
C GLU A 319 -25.19 -15.19 -22.96
N GLU A 320 -25.09 -14.47 -24.09
CA GLU A 320 -23.84 -13.90 -24.60
C GLU A 320 -23.20 -12.92 -23.60
N LEU A 321 -24.00 -12.00 -23.02
CA LEU A 321 -23.50 -11.01 -22.08
C LEU A 321 -23.15 -11.60 -20.71
N LEU A 322 -23.79 -12.70 -20.30
CA LEU A 322 -23.42 -13.44 -19.09
C LEU A 322 -22.05 -14.10 -19.24
N ILE A 323 -21.79 -14.75 -20.39
CA ILE A 323 -20.47 -15.32 -20.71
C ILE A 323 -19.40 -14.22 -20.74
N GLU A 324 -19.70 -13.07 -21.35
CA GLU A 324 -18.78 -11.92 -21.38
C GLU A 324 -18.50 -11.39 -19.95
N LEU A 325 -19.54 -11.31 -19.10
CA LEU A 325 -19.40 -10.89 -17.71
C LEU A 325 -18.56 -11.88 -16.90
N GLU A 326 -18.77 -13.19 -17.04
CA GLU A 326 -17.98 -14.22 -16.39
C GLU A 326 -16.49 -14.07 -16.74
N HIS A 327 -16.18 -13.94 -18.03
CA HIS A 327 -14.80 -13.72 -18.47
C HIS A 327 -14.19 -12.43 -17.88
N LEU A 328 -14.96 -11.34 -17.81
CA LEU A 328 -14.50 -10.09 -17.23
C LEU A 328 -14.27 -10.18 -15.71
N LEU A 329 -15.09 -10.95 -15.00
CA LEU A 329 -14.94 -11.21 -13.57
C LEU A 329 -13.68 -12.04 -13.28
N ASP A 330 -13.39 -13.06 -14.08
CA ASP A 330 -12.15 -13.85 -13.99
C ASP A 330 -10.91 -12.97 -14.20
N GLN A 331 -10.95 -12.05 -15.17
CA GLN A 331 -9.88 -11.08 -15.39
C GLN A 331 -9.71 -10.13 -14.19
N GLU A 332 -10.81 -9.62 -13.64
CA GLU A 332 -10.77 -8.76 -12.45
C GLU A 332 -10.16 -9.51 -11.25
N GLU A 333 -10.50 -10.78 -11.07
CA GLU A 333 -9.93 -11.63 -10.03
C GLU A 333 -8.41 -11.79 -10.19
N LEU A 334 -7.94 -12.15 -11.40
CA LEU A 334 -6.51 -12.27 -11.68
C LEU A 334 -5.76 -10.97 -11.35
N LEU A 335 -6.37 -9.81 -11.67
CA LEU A 335 -5.79 -8.51 -11.36
C LEU A 335 -5.63 -8.29 -9.85
N TRP A 336 -6.66 -8.59 -9.07
CA TRP A 336 -6.62 -8.44 -7.60
C TRP A 336 -5.73 -9.46 -6.93
N ARG A 337 -5.66 -10.69 -7.45
CA ARG A 337 -4.71 -11.71 -7.01
C ARG A 337 -3.27 -11.24 -7.24
N GLN A 338 -2.96 -10.72 -8.42
CA GLN A 338 -1.64 -10.15 -8.75
C GLN A 338 -1.29 -8.96 -7.84
N LYS A 339 -2.25 -8.06 -7.58
CA LYS A 339 -2.06 -6.88 -6.69
C LYS A 339 -1.89 -7.24 -5.22
N SER A 340 -2.65 -8.22 -4.70
CA SER A 340 -2.65 -8.59 -3.28
C SER A 340 -1.45 -9.46 -2.86
N ARG A 341 -0.77 -10.11 -3.82
CA ARG A 341 0.36 -11.03 -3.59
C ARG A 341 0.03 -12.09 -2.52
N SER A 342 -1.18 -12.64 -2.57
CA SER A 342 -1.63 -13.73 -1.70
C SER A 342 -1.52 -15.06 -2.43
N ASP A 343 -0.73 -15.98 -1.89
CA ASP A 343 -0.61 -17.36 -2.42
C ASP A 343 -1.73 -18.27 -1.88
N TRP A 344 -2.31 -17.91 -0.73
CA TRP A 344 -3.41 -18.64 -0.10
C TRP A 344 -4.76 -18.02 -0.46
N ILE A 345 -5.59 -18.80 -1.15
CA ILE A 345 -7.04 -18.62 -1.21
C ILE A 345 -7.56 -19.24 0.09
N VAL A 346 -7.76 -18.42 1.11
CA VAL A 346 -8.49 -18.85 2.30
C VAL A 346 -9.96 -18.58 2.00
N GLU A 347 -10.70 -19.67 1.87
CA GLU A 347 -12.14 -19.79 1.57
C GLU A 347 -12.49 -19.54 0.10
N GLY A 348 -13.18 -20.54 -0.48
CA GLY A 348 -13.41 -20.71 -1.91
C GLY A 348 -14.37 -19.70 -2.55
N ASP A 349 -14.28 -18.43 -2.18
CA ASP A 349 -15.03 -17.35 -2.81
C ASP A 349 -14.09 -16.36 -3.50
N ARG A 350 -14.36 -16.15 -4.79
CA ARG A 350 -13.53 -15.40 -5.74
C ARG A 350 -13.77 -13.89 -5.56
N ASN A 351 -12.71 -13.08 -5.58
CA ASN A 351 -12.79 -11.59 -5.53
C ASN A 351 -13.48 -10.99 -4.27
N THR A 352 -13.04 -11.39 -3.06
CA THR A 352 -13.57 -10.87 -1.79
C THR A 352 -13.02 -9.49 -1.39
N ARG A 353 -13.78 -8.75 -0.56
CA ARG A 353 -13.31 -7.54 0.17
C ARG A 353 -11.96 -7.75 0.87
N TYR A 354 -11.62 -8.98 1.24
CA TYR A 354 -10.33 -9.33 1.83
C TYR A 354 -9.16 -9.03 0.91
N PHE A 355 -9.21 -9.42 -0.37
CA PHE A 355 -8.10 -9.18 -1.33
C PHE A 355 -7.92 -7.68 -1.61
N HIS A 356 -9.02 -6.95 -1.77
CA HIS A 356 -9.02 -5.49 -1.90
C HIS A 356 -8.40 -4.84 -0.67
N ARG A 357 -8.87 -5.21 0.53
CA ARG A 357 -8.35 -4.70 1.81
C ARG A 357 -6.86 -4.98 1.98
N ARG A 358 -6.41 -6.20 1.68
CA ARG A 358 -5.00 -6.58 1.78
C ARG A 358 -4.13 -5.81 0.78
N ALA A 359 -4.59 -5.63 -0.47
CA ALA A 359 -3.91 -4.82 -1.48
C ALA A 359 -3.80 -3.35 -1.04
N THR A 360 -4.87 -2.78 -0.49
CA THR A 360 -4.89 -1.39 0.00
C THR A 360 -4.02 -1.19 1.23
N ILE A 361 -4.11 -2.06 2.24
CA ILE A 361 -3.23 -2.03 3.43
C ILE A 361 -1.76 -2.13 2.99
N ARG A 362 -1.47 -3.02 2.04
CA ARG A 362 -0.12 -3.15 1.49
C ARG A 362 0.30 -1.87 0.75
N LYS A 363 -0.55 -1.28 -0.10
CA LYS A 363 -0.26 -0.02 -0.80
C LYS A 363 0.05 1.10 0.20
N GLN A 364 -0.75 1.24 1.25
CA GLN A 364 -0.56 2.26 2.28
C GLN A 364 0.71 2.03 3.11
N LYS A 365 0.97 0.80 3.56
CA LYS A 365 2.19 0.47 4.32
C LYS A 365 3.48 0.73 3.54
N HIS A 366 3.44 0.59 2.21
CA HIS A 366 4.59 0.88 1.34
C HIS A 366 4.60 2.34 0.83
N LYS A 367 3.56 3.15 1.10
CA LYS A 367 3.52 4.55 0.69
C LYS A 367 4.40 5.36 1.65
N ILE A 368 5.52 5.86 1.12
CA ILE A 368 6.37 6.81 1.84
C ILE A 368 5.77 8.20 1.63
N THR A 369 5.14 8.74 2.67
CA THR A 369 4.55 10.08 2.63
C THR A 369 5.57 11.15 3.01
N SER A 370 6.37 10.90 4.04
CA SER A 370 7.35 11.83 4.57
C SER A 370 8.43 11.09 5.35
N LEU A 371 9.69 11.56 5.29
CA LEU A 371 10.80 11.04 6.10
C LEU A 371 11.62 12.19 6.69
N LYS A 372 12.31 11.92 7.80
CA LYS A 372 13.31 12.83 8.37
C LYS A 372 14.59 12.75 7.54
N LEU A 373 15.06 13.91 7.08
CA LEU A 373 16.38 14.08 6.48
C LEU A 373 17.47 14.06 7.57
N GLN A 374 18.74 13.98 7.15
CA GLN A 374 19.88 13.91 8.07
C GLN A 374 19.98 15.12 9.02
N ASN A 375 19.53 16.30 8.59
CA ASN A 375 19.46 17.52 9.40
C ASN A 375 18.31 17.50 10.44
N GLY A 376 17.52 16.42 10.51
CA GLY A 376 16.39 16.25 11.42
C GLY A 376 15.06 16.85 10.94
N THR A 377 15.02 17.51 9.77
CA THR A 377 13.78 18.08 9.23
C THR A 377 12.95 17.01 8.51
N TRP A 378 11.63 17.07 8.67
CA TRP A 378 10.71 16.25 7.87
C TRP A 378 10.63 16.78 6.44
N CYS A 379 10.69 15.88 5.48
CA CYS A 379 10.53 16.14 4.05
C CYS A 379 9.43 15.23 3.50
N ASP A 380 8.52 15.81 2.73
CA ASP A 380 7.39 15.17 2.05
C ASP A 380 7.42 15.34 0.53
N ASP A 381 8.48 15.97 0.00
CA ASP A 381 8.74 16.15 -1.43
C ASP A 381 9.30 14.87 -2.05
N ASP A 382 8.58 14.31 -3.03
CA ASP A 382 8.94 13.03 -3.64
C ASP A 382 10.27 13.05 -4.42
N ALA A 383 10.62 14.18 -5.06
CA ALA A 383 11.85 14.28 -5.83
C ALA A 383 13.07 14.32 -4.89
N ILE A 384 12.98 15.11 -3.82
CA ILE A 384 14.02 15.17 -2.78
C ILE A 384 14.14 13.81 -2.10
N LEU A 385 13.04 13.18 -1.72
CA LEU A 385 13.08 11.85 -1.09
C LEU A 385 13.68 10.78 -2.01
N GLN A 386 13.43 10.84 -3.32
CA GLN A 386 14.02 9.91 -4.29
C GLN A 386 15.54 10.12 -4.45
N GLU A 387 15.99 11.37 -4.51
CA GLU A 387 17.42 11.68 -4.59
C GLU A 387 18.15 11.24 -3.31
N GLU A 388 17.62 11.59 -2.15
CA GLU A 388 18.20 11.22 -0.85
C GLU A 388 18.20 9.70 -0.63
N ALA A 389 17.16 8.99 -1.08
CA ALA A 389 17.14 7.53 -1.05
C ALA A 389 18.27 6.93 -1.91
N THR A 390 18.45 7.45 -3.13
CA THR A 390 19.50 6.99 -4.06
C THR A 390 20.86 7.21 -3.44
N ARG A 391 21.14 8.43 -2.98
CA ARG A 391 22.41 8.81 -2.32
C ARG A 391 22.70 7.95 -1.09
N PHE A 392 21.70 7.75 -0.22
CA PHE A 392 21.85 6.96 1.00
C PHE A 392 22.25 5.52 0.70
N TYR A 393 21.56 4.85 -0.23
CA TYR A 393 21.83 3.45 -0.54
C TYR A 393 23.07 3.26 -1.41
N GLU A 394 23.41 4.20 -2.30
CA GLU A 394 24.69 4.20 -3.01
C GLU A 394 25.86 4.28 -2.03
N HIS A 395 25.79 5.16 -1.04
CA HIS A 395 26.80 5.25 0.01
C HIS A 395 26.86 3.97 0.85
N LEU A 396 25.71 3.44 1.27
CA LEU A 396 25.64 2.21 2.08
C LEU A 396 26.24 0.97 1.38
N PHE A 397 26.10 0.89 0.05
CA PHE A 397 26.62 -0.22 -0.75
C PHE A 397 27.94 0.10 -1.45
N SER A 398 28.54 1.26 -1.18
CA SER A 398 29.87 1.59 -1.69
C SER A 398 30.92 0.74 -0.99
N ARG A 399 31.99 0.40 -1.74
CA ARG A 399 33.08 -0.41 -1.21
C ARG A 399 33.79 0.35 -0.10
N ASP A 400 33.99 -0.30 1.04
CA ASP A 400 34.91 0.17 2.07
C ASP A 400 36.33 0.06 1.50
N THR A 401 36.98 1.20 1.30
CA THR A 401 38.35 1.29 0.77
C THR A 401 39.41 1.13 1.86
N SER A 402 38.99 0.85 3.10
CA SER A 402 39.92 0.55 4.18
C SER A 402 40.83 -0.61 3.75
N PRO A 403 42.17 -0.47 3.85
CA PRO A 403 43.07 -1.57 3.55
C PRO A 403 42.80 -2.71 4.53
N THR A 404 42.21 -3.78 4.04
CA THR A 404 42.11 -5.05 4.76
C THR A 404 43.35 -5.86 4.47
N ASP A 405 44.03 -6.34 5.51
CA ASP A 405 45.09 -7.33 5.34
C ASP A 405 44.54 -8.54 4.58
N PRO A 406 45.21 -9.00 3.51
CA PRO A 406 44.76 -10.18 2.79
C PRO A 406 44.73 -11.36 3.75
N PHE A 407 43.56 -11.99 3.89
CA PHE A 407 43.41 -13.20 4.69
C PHE A 407 44.20 -14.33 4.04
N THR A 408 45.38 -14.63 4.57
CA THR A 408 46.22 -15.76 4.17
C THR A 408 45.78 -17.01 4.94
N SER A 409 44.87 -17.78 4.36
CA SER A 409 44.59 -19.12 4.87
C SER A 409 45.67 -20.10 4.42
N THR A 410 46.19 -20.89 5.36
CA THR A 410 47.04 -22.07 5.06
C THR A 410 46.23 -23.25 4.52
N VAL A 411 44.90 -23.19 4.60
CA VAL A 411 43.99 -24.20 4.07
C VAL A 411 43.49 -23.74 2.71
N THR A 412 43.90 -24.44 1.66
CA THR A 412 43.41 -24.21 0.30
C THR A 412 42.07 -24.91 0.07
N TYR A 413 41.27 -24.37 -0.83
CA TYR A 413 40.02 -25.01 -1.26
C TYR A 413 40.32 -26.31 -2.02
N PRO A 414 39.40 -27.30 -1.98
CA PRO A 414 39.54 -28.50 -2.80
C PRO A 414 39.73 -28.14 -4.27
N ALA A 415 40.67 -28.79 -4.95
CA ALA A 415 40.83 -28.61 -6.39
C ALA A 415 39.59 -29.12 -7.13
N ILE A 416 39.03 -28.29 -8.01
CA ILE A 416 37.93 -28.69 -8.88
C ILE A 416 38.54 -29.50 -10.03
N HIS A 417 38.01 -30.69 -10.29
CA HIS A 417 38.49 -31.55 -11.38
C HIS A 417 38.32 -30.84 -12.73
N SER A 418 39.27 -31.08 -13.65
CA SER A 418 39.39 -30.32 -14.91
C SER A 418 38.15 -30.47 -15.82
N ASP A 419 37.50 -31.63 -15.80
CA ASP A 419 36.25 -31.91 -16.52
C ASP A 419 35.07 -31.04 -16.03
N ILE A 420 34.98 -30.78 -14.73
CA ILE A 420 33.97 -29.91 -14.13
C ILE A 420 34.26 -28.46 -14.52
N MET A 421 35.51 -28.04 -14.44
CA MET A 421 35.92 -26.70 -14.87
C MET A 421 35.59 -26.45 -16.35
N GLN A 422 35.85 -27.43 -17.21
CA GLN A 422 35.51 -27.35 -18.63
C GLN A 422 33.99 -27.18 -18.82
N ARG A 423 33.17 -28.02 -18.17
CA ARG A 423 31.70 -27.91 -18.19
C ARG A 423 31.18 -26.57 -17.67
N LEU A 424 31.80 -26.00 -16.64
CA LEU A 424 31.41 -24.69 -16.12
C LEU A 424 31.67 -23.56 -17.12
N HIS A 425 32.71 -23.69 -17.96
CA HIS A 425 33.08 -22.71 -18.99
C HIS A 425 32.30 -22.85 -20.31
N GLU A 426 31.62 -23.97 -20.55
CA GLU A 426 30.86 -24.19 -21.78
C GLU A 426 29.71 -23.19 -21.95
N VAL A 427 29.38 -22.83 -23.18
CA VAL A 427 28.23 -21.98 -23.46
C VAL A 427 26.94 -22.80 -23.22
N PRO A 428 25.95 -22.30 -22.46
CA PRO A 428 24.74 -23.05 -22.15
C PRO A 428 23.88 -23.33 -23.38
N SER A 429 23.32 -24.53 -23.44
CA SER A 429 22.39 -24.92 -24.51
C SER A 429 21.04 -24.21 -24.36
N ASN A 430 20.25 -24.18 -25.42
CA ASN A 430 18.90 -23.62 -25.36
C ASN A 430 18.01 -24.37 -24.36
N ASP A 431 18.18 -25.69 -24.26
CA ASP A 431 17.44 -26.52 -23.31
C ASP A 431 17.84 -26.22 -21.87
N GLU A 432 19.14 -26.06 -21.60
CA GLU A 432 19.64 -25.69 -20.28
C GLU A 432 19.05 -24.34 -19.81
N ILE A 433 19.00 -23.36 -20.72
CA ILE A 433 18.41 -22.04 -20.44
C ILE A 433 16.91 -22.17 -20.21
N HIS A 434 16.20 -22.96 -21.01
CA HIS A 434 14.77 -23.17 -20.86
C HIS A 434 14.45 -23.88 -19.55
N ASP A 435 15.23 -24.88 -19.15
CA ASP A 435 15.09 -25.59 -17.86
C ASP A 435 15.30 -24.64 -16.68
N ALA A 436 16.31 -23.78 -16.76
CA ALA A 436 16.54 -22.74 -15.76
C ALA A 436 15.34 -21.81 -15.63
N LEU A 437 14.70 -21.42 -16.74
CA LEU A 437 13.50 -20.59 -16.76
C LEU A 437 12.28 -21.33 -16.19
N ARG A 438 12.06 -22.61 -16.55
CA ARG A 438 10.97 -23.44 -16.02
C ARG A 438 11.07 -23.63 -14.51
N ALA A 439 12.28 -23.67 -13.97
CA ALA A 439 12.53 -23.76 -12.54
C ALA A 439 12.30 -22.43 -11.76
N MET A 440 11.97 -21.33 -12.44
CA MET A 440 11.63 -20.05 -11.79
C MET A 440 10.16 -20.02 -11.38
N ALA A 441 9.87 -19.49 -10.20
CA ALA A 441 8.49 -19.29 -9.77
C ALA A 441 7.80 -18.21 -10.64
N PRO A 442 6.61 -18.48 -11.22
CA PRO A 442 6.01 -17.70 -12.30
C PRO A 442 5.73 -16.24 -11.92
N LEU A 443 5.13 -16.00 -10.75
CA LEU A 443 4.57 -14.70 -10.34
C LEU A 443 5.40 -13.95 -9.29
N LYS A 444 6.72 -14.19 -9.23
CA LYS A 444 7.61 -13.40 -8.37
C LYS A 444 7.81 -11.97 -8.93
N SER A 445 8.25 -11.05 -8.07
CA SER A 445 8.37 -9.63 -8.41
C SER A 445 9.28 -9.42 -9.63
N PRO A 446 8.80 -8.70 -10.66
CA PRO A 446 9.55 -8.41 -11.89
C PRO A 446 10.49 -7.21 -11.67
N GLY A 447 11.26 -6.87 -12.70
CA GLY A 447 12.15 -5.70 -12.68
C GLY A 447 11.44 -4.43 -13.15
N TRP A 448 12.19 -3.51 -13.73
CA TRP A 448 11.67 -2.27 -14.32
C TRP A 448 10.78 -2.50 -15.55
N ASP A 449 10.90 -3.66 -16.18
CA ASP A 449 10.12 -4.12 -17.34
C ASP A 449 8.72 -4.64 -16.96
N ASP A 450 8.48 -4.85 -15.67
CA ASP A 450 7.27 -5.45 -15.08
C ASP A 450 6.87 -6.84 -15.66
N LEU A 451 7.76 -7.50 -16.42
CA LEU A 451 7.50 -8.81 -16.99
C LEU A 451 7.83 -9.92 -15.98
N HIS A 452 6.80 -10.71 -15.66
CA HIS A 452 6.90 -11.88 -14.78
C HIS A 452 7.57 -13.08 -15.48
N ALA A 453 8.12 -14.02 -14.70
CA ALA A 453 8.71 -15.24 -15.28
C ALA A 453 7.67 -16.04 -16.07
N GLU A 454 6.40 -16.00 -15.65
CA GLU A 454 5.28 -16.61 -16.36
C GLU A 454 5.15 -16.14 -17.82
N PHE A 455 5.40 -14.85 -18.10
CA PHE A 455 5.35 -14.33 -19.47
C PHE A 455 6.35 -15.08 -20.36
N PHE A 456 7.61 -15.16 -19.92
CA PHE A 456 8.67 -15.84 -20.67
C PHE A 456 8.44 -17.35 -20.77
N GLN A 457 7.91 -17.97 -19.71
CA GLN A 457 7.61 -19.41 -19.68
C GLN A 457 6.55 -19.78 -20.71
N ARG A 458 5.48 -18.99 -20.82
CA ARG A 458 4.36 -19.27 -21.75
C ARG A 458 4.65 -18.83 -23.17
N GLN A 459 5.34 -17.71 -23.34
CA GLN A 459 5.68 -17.17 -24.66
C GLN A 459 7.02 -17.70 -25.19
N TRP A 460 7.60 -18.73 -24.56
CA TRP A 460 8.89 -19.32 -24.94
C TRP A 460 9.02 -19.66 -26.43
N PRO A 461 7.98 -20.20 -27.12
CA PRO A 461 8.07 -20.45 -28.56
C PRO A 461 8.37 -19.20 -29.40
N ILE A 462 7.98 -18.02 -28.92
CA ILE A 462 8.19 -16.74 -29.61
C ILE A 462 9.49 -16.06 -29.13
N VAL A 463 9.69 -15.98 -27.81
CA VAL A 463 10.75 -15.15 -27.23
C VAL A 463 12.07 -15.92 -27.02
N GLY A 464 12.02 -17.26 -26.97
CA GLY A 464 13.11 -18.10 -26.49
C GLY A 464 14.41 -17.98 -27.28
N SER A 465 14.33 -17.90 -28.61
CA SER A 465 15.51 -17.76 -29.48
C SER A 465 16.33 -16.50 -29.16
N SER A 466 15.65 -15.35 -29.00
CA SER A 466 16.27 -14.07 -28.67
C SER A 466 16.93 -14.08 -27.27
N ILE A 467 16.28 -14.72 -26.30
CA ILE A 467 16.78 -14.84 -24.92
C ILE A 467 18.00 -15.76 -24.86
N CYS A 468 17.94 -16.91 -25.54
CA CYS A 468 19.07 -17.83 -25.63
C CYS A 468 20.29 -17.16 -26.26
N GLY A 469 20.10 -16.45 -27.38
CA GLY A 469 21.18 -15.71 -28.04
C GLY A 469 21.86 -14.68 -27.13
N MET A 470 21.07 -13.94 -26.34
CA MET A 470 21.59 -12.99 -25.34
C MET A 470 22.41 -13.70 -24.26
N ILE A 471 21.86 -14.73 -23.62
CA ILE A 471 22.54 -15.44 -22.52
C ILE A 471 23.82 -16.09 -23.02
N GLN A 472 23.79 -16.75 -24.18
CA GLN A 472 24.97 -17.37 -24.75
C GLN A 472 26.06 -16.33 -25.10
N THR A 473 25.68 -15.14 -25.56
CA THR A 473 26.63 -14.03 -25.77
C THR A 473 27.33 -13.63 -24.48
N ILE A 474 26.61 -13.55 -23.36
CA ILE A 474 27.19 -13.27 -22.04
C ILE A 474 28.18 -14.37 -21.63
N PHE A 475 27.81 -15.65 -21.80
CA PHE A 475 28.70 -16.78 -21.48
C PHE A 475 29.92 -16.89 -22.40
N ARG A 476 29.89 -16.30 -23.60
CA ARG A 476 31.06 -16.16 -24.48
C ARG A 476 32.00 -15.00 -24.06
N GLY A 477 31.69 -14.28 -22.98
CA GLY A 477 32.47 -13.12 -22.52
C GLY A 477 31.94 -11.78 -23.04
N GLY A 478 30.76 -11.74 -23.66
CA GLY A 478 30.08 -10.50 -24.03
C GLY A 478 29.58 -9.71 -22.81
N ASN A 479 29.43 -8.40 -22.98
CA ASN A 479 28.90 -7.53 -21.93
C ASN A 479 27.40 -7.76 -21.69
N ILE A 480 26.97 -7.61 -20.45
CA ILE A 480 25.54 -7.51 -20.10
C ILE A 480 25.06 -6.12 -20.50
N GLU A 481 23.95 -6.04 -21.24
CA GLU A 481 23.34 -4.75 -21.59
C GLU A 481 23.06 -3.93 -20.32
N PRO A 482 23.50 -2.65 -20.24
CA PRO A 482 23.35 -1.84 -19.03
C PRO A 482 21.92 -1.75 -18.50
N SER A 483 20.94 -1.74 -19.39
CA SER A 483 19.52 -1.71 -19.06
C SER A 483 19.01 -3.00 -18.38
N LEU A 484 19.59 -4.16 -18.66
CA LEU A 484 19.26 -5.41 -17.94
C LEU A 484 19.78 -5.39 -16.51
N ASN A 485 20.84 -4.62 -16.26
CA ASN A 485 21.40 -4.38 -14.93
C ASN A 485 20.72 -3.19 -14.20
N ARG A 486 19.75 -2.52 -14.83
CA ARG A 486 18.91 -1.53 -14.16
C ARG A 486 18.02 -2.24 -13.14
N THR A 487 18.01 -1.73 -11.91
CA THR A 487 17.17 -2.28 -10.84
C THR A 487 16.20 -1.23 -10.32
N VAL A 488 15.02 -1.68 -9.92
CA VAL A 488 14.08 -0.83 -9.17
C VAL A 488 14.32 -1.06 -7.69
N LEU A 489 14.62 0.00 -6.95
CA LEU A 489 14.77 -0.08 -5.51
C LEU A 489 13.42 0.05 -4.83
N VAL A 490 12.99 -0.99 -4.13
CA VAL A 490 11.77 -0.99 -3.31
C VAL A 490 12.15 -0.98 -1.85
N LEU A 491 11.62 0.00 -1.11
CA LEU A 491 11.86 0.15 0.32
C LEU A 491 10.75 -0.55 1.11
N ILE A 492 11.12 -1.59 1.86
CA ILE A 492 10.18 -2.32 2.73
C ILE A 492 10.39 -1.88 4.18
N PRO A 493 9.36 -1.34 4.87
CA PRO A 493 9.49 -0.90 6.26
C PRO A 493 9.92 -2.04 7.19
N LYS A 494 10.87 -1.78 8.09
CA LYS A 494 11.27 -2.67 9.19
C LYS A 494 10.32 -2.58 10.39
N LYS A 495 9.62 -1.45 10.52
CA LYS A 495 8.67 -1.11 11.59
C LYS A 495 7.44 -0.42 11.01
N ASP A 496 6.35 -0.32 11.77
CA ASP A 496 5.07 0.18 11.25
C ASP A 496 5.07 1.67 10.87
N ASN A 497 5.84 2.48 11.59
CA ASN A 497 5.98 3.92 11.36
C ASN A 497 7.45 4.27 11.10
N PRO A 498 7.97 4.06 9.88
CA PRO A 498 9.35 4.41 9.55
C PRO A 498 9.54 5.93 9.51
N GLU A 499 10.63 6.43 10.11
CA GLU A 499 10.94 7.87 10.14
C GLU A 499 12.16 8.22 9.28
N ALA A 500 13.06 7.27 9.02
CA ALA A 500 14.29 7.49 8.26
C ALA A 500 14.60 6.32 7.30
N PHE A 501 15.50 6.51 6.34
CA PHE A 501 15.88 5.46 5.38
C PHE A 501 16.47 4.19 6.04
N THR A 502 17.10 4.33 7.20
CA THR A 502 17.61 3.20 8.00
C THR A 502 16.50 2.27 8.49
N ASP A 503 15.26 2.77 8.60
CA ASP A 503 14.08 1.99 8.97
C ASP A 503 13.52 1.13 7.84
N PHE A 504 14.16 1.14 6.65
CA PHE A 504 13.74 0.33 5.52
C PHE A 504 14.76 -0.75 5.18
N ARG A 505 14.25 -1.85 4.61
CA ARG A 505 15.04 -2.86 3.91
C ARG A 505 15.03 -2.53 2.42
N PRO A 506 16.18 -2.24 1.81
CA PRO A 506 16.26 -2.07 0.36
C PRO A 506 16.11 -3.44 -0.33
N ILE A 507 15.10 -3.57 -1.17
CA ILE A 507 14.95 -4.73 -2.07
C ILE A 507 15.20 -4.27 -3.50
N ARG A 508 16.23 -4.85 -4.13
CA ARG A 508 16.52 -4.64 -5.54
C ARG A 508 15.67 -5.57 -6.39
N LEU A 509 14.83 -4.99 -7.23
CA LEU A 509 14.05 -5.73 -8.21
C LEU A 509 14.80 -5.76 -9.54
N CYS A 510 15.44 -6.88 -9.82
CA CYS A 510 16.09 -7.15 -11.12
C CYS A 510 15.08 -7.72 -12.12
N THR A 511 15.35 -7.51 -13.42
CA THR A 511 14.58 -8.14 -14.51
C THR A 511 14.64 -9.66 -14.42
N VAL A 512 13.65 -10.34 -14.98
CA VAL A 512 13.65 -11.81 -15.06
C VAL A 512 14.83 -12.30 -15.88
N LEU A 513 15.20 -11.58 -16.95
CA LEU A 513 16.33 -11.95 -17.81
C LEU A 513 17.66 -11.92 -17.06
N TYR A 514 17.90 -10.91 -16.23
CA TYR A 514 19.07 -10.87 -15.33
C TYR A 514 19.06 -12.05 -14.35
N LYS A 515 17.90 -12.33 -13.75
CA LYS A 515 17.73 -13.48 -12.85
C LYS A 515 17.94 -14.81 -13.58
N LEU A 516 17.59 -14.91 -14.86
CA LEU A 516 17.78 -16.12 -15.65
C LEU A 516 19.26 -16.40 -15.89
N VAL A 517 20.08 -15.39 -16.21
CA VAL A 517 21.54 -15.52 -16.31
C VAL A 517 22.11 -16.11 -15.00
N THR A 518 21.79 -15.49 -13.87
CA THR A 518 22.26 -15.97 -12.56
C THR A 518 21.69 -17.33 -12.17
N LYS A 519 20.47 -17.67 -12.62
CA LYS A 519 19.85 -18.97 -12.40
C LYS A 519 20.58 -20.08 -13.15
N VAL A 520 21.00 -19.85 -14.40
CA VAL A 520 21.82 -20.80 -15.16
C VAL A 520 23.12 -21.08 -14.40
N ILE A 521 23.82 -20.03 -13.96
CA ILE A 521 25.05 -20.16 -13.15
C ILE A 521 24.78 -20.97 -11.87
N ALA A 522 23.71 -20.63 -11.14
CA ALA A 522 23.35 -21.33 -9.91
C ALA A 522 23.02 -22.82 -10.17
N CYS A 523 22.33 -23.14 -11.26
CA CYS A 523 22.02 -24.52 -11.65
C CYS A 523 23.29 -25.33 -11.94
N ARG A 524 24.31 -24.72 -12.55
CA ARG A 524 25.61 -25.37 -12.80
C ARG A 524 26.46 -25.57 -11.54
N LEU A 525 26.41 -24.62 -10.61
CA LEU A 525 27.18 -24.70 -9.35
C LEU A 525 26.54 -25.62 -8.32
N LYS A 526 25.20 -25.73 -8.31
CA LYS A 526 24.46 -26.47 -7.28
C LYS A 526 24.92 -27.92 -7.08
N PRO A 527 25.21 -28.73 -8.13
CA PRO A 527 25.73 -30.08 -7.97
C PRO A 527 27.13 -30.16 -7.33
N LEU A 528 27.89 -29.06 -7.35
CA LEU A 528 29.26 -29.00 -6.84
C LEU A 528 29.30 -28.64 -5.34
N PHE A 529 28.26 -28.01 -4.79
CA PHE A 529 28.25 -27.58 -3.39
C PHE A 529 28.49 -28.71 -2.38
N PRO A 530 27.95 -29.93 -2.54
CA PRO A 530 28.26 -31.02 -1.62
C PRO A 530 29.74 -31.45 -1.63
N LEU A 531 30.45 -31.22 -2.75
CA LEU A 531 31.88 -31.55 -2.90
C LEU A 531 32.79 -30.44 -2.33
N LEU A 532 32.36 -29.18 -2.46
CA LEU A 532 33.15 -28.01 -2.09
C LEU A 532 32.90 -27.53 -0.66
N ILE A 533 31.72 -27.83 -0.11
CA ILE A 533 31.31 -27.35 1.19
C ILE A 533 31.21 -28.52 2.17
N GLY A 534 32.07 -28.48 3.19
CA GLY A 534 32.14 -29.48 4.24
C GLY A 534 30.80 -29.69 4.97
N PRO A 535 30.62 -30.84 5.65
CA PRO A 535 29.34 -31.26 6.22
C PRO A 535 28.79 -30.30 7.29
N ASN A 536 29.66 -29.52 7.94
CA ASN A 536 29.29 -28.62 9.03
C ASN A 536 28.54 -27.35 8.58
N GLN A 537 28.50 -27.05 7.27
CA GLN A 537 27.62 -26.02 6.74
C GLN A 537 26.27 -26.62 6.41
N SER A 538 25.28 -26.37 7.26
CA SER A 538 23.94 -26.97 7.17
C SER A 538 22.92 -26.10 6.44
N SER A 539 23.23 -24.83 6.17
CA SER A 539 22.34 -23.89 5.48
C SER A 539 22.70 -23.73 4.01
N PHE A 540 21.69 -23.44 3.18
CA PHE A 540 21.82 -23.09 1.75
C PHE A 540 22.38 -24.20 0.83
N ILE A 541 22.42 -25.46 1.29
CA ILE A 541 22.78 -26.64 0.49
C ILE A 541 21.58 -27.57 0.43
N ALA A 542 21.24 -28.04 -0.78
CA ALA A 542 20.12 -28.95 -0.97
C ALA A 542 20.34 -30.24 -0.16
N GLY A 543 19.32 -30.65 0.59
CA GLY A 543 19.37 -31.85 1.43
C GLY A 543 19.99 -31.66 2.82
N ARG A 544 20.40 -30.44 3.20
CA ARG A 544 20.85 -30.12 4.56
C ARG A 544 19.84 -29.22 5.28
N SER A 545 19.73 -29.35 6.60
CA SER A 545 18.80 -28.56 7.42
C SER A 545 19.55 -27.76 8.46
N ILE A 546 19.19 -26.48 8.63
CA ILE A 546 19.74 -25.65 9.73
C ILE A 546 19.47 -26.27 11.12
N VAL A 547 18.44 -27.11 11.22
CA VAL A 547 18.10 -27.85 12.44
C VAL A 547 19.19 -28.86 12.81
N ASP A 548 19.94 -29.38 11.83
CA ASP A 548 21.02 -30.35 12.07
C ASP A 548 22.10 -29.75 12.99
N ASN A 549 22.39 -28.45 12.84
CA ASN A 549 23.34 -27.75 13.71
C ASN A 549 22.83 -27.61 15.16
N ILE A 550 21.52 -27.53 15.37
CA ILE A 550 20.94 -27.47 16.71
C ILE A 550 21.17 -28.81 17.42
N ILE A 551 20.94 -29.92 16.71
CA ILE A 551 21.15 -31.28 17.22
C ILE A 551 22.64 -31.51 17.51
N ILE A 552 23.53 -31.20 16.57
CA ILE A 552 24.98 -31.35 16.75
C ILE A 552 25.46 -30.53 17.96
N ASN A 553 24.96 -29.30 18.14
CA ASN A 553 25.32 -28.48 19.29
C ASN A 553 24.77 -29.04 20.62
N GLN A 554 23.55 -29.58 20.63
CA GLN A 554 22.99 -30.24 21.81
C GLN A 554 23.83 -31.46 22.21
N GLU A 555 24.18 -32.33 21.26
CA GLU A 555 25.02 -33.50 21.49
C GLU A 555 26.42 -33.13 21.98
N ALA A 556 27.02 -32.07 21.40
CA ALA A 556 28.32 -31.57 21.84
C ALA A 556 28.27 -31.05 23.28
N VAL A 557 27.20 -30.34 23.67
CA VAL A 557 26.99 -29.86 25.05
C VAL A 557 26.71 -31.00 26.01
N HIS A 558 26.01 -32.05 25.58
CA HIS A 558 25.76 -33.23 26.40
C HIS A 558 26.97 -34.17 26.57
N SER A 559 27.89 -34.16 25.60
CA SER A 559 29.10 -35.00 25.59
C SER A 559 30.33 -34.32 26.21
N MET A 560 30.25 -33.02 26.51
CA MET A 560 31.20 -32.26 27.33
C MET A 560 30.80 -32.32 28.80
#